data_AF-A0A8T7K399-F1
#
_entry.id   AF-A0A8T7K399-F1
#
_cell.length_a   1.000
_cell.length_b   1.000
_cell.length_c   1.000
_cell.angle_alpha   90.00
_cell.angle_beta   90.00
_cell.angle_gamma   90.00
#
_symmetry.space_group_name_H-M   'P 1'
#
loop_
_entity.id
_entity.type
_entity.pdbx_description
1 polymer ?
#
loop_
_entity_poly.entity_id
_entity_poly.type
_entity_poly.pdbx_seq_one_letter_code
_entity_poly.pdbx_strand_id
1 'polypeptide(L)'
;MIRYYWRLSVLLSAVILLSTGLLFDAQPGKAQDIFGSNWSAVYYPTPNFSGTPTVTRVENAINFNYGAGSPDPQIPADNFSARFTGTQTFSQGTFTFTLVRDGGARVFLDGQLILNHTEGGLATFQTTIAVTGGARNIVVEYIAATGNAQIVFSWRQASGSIGGGGTGGTLTYGQTVTGTVPVGGNNAWTFSGTQGDVITIACNAGTPPTLDPTITVLGPTGQQVAFNDDIVFGVNLNALISNLTLPATGTYTIVIAGFAGTGGTYTLTLTSTASATAITAEVVNVRGLSLRTGPYLGATFIQALRPGTQFAVVARNRDEGIYTWYQLRVPIGQPLATPDPLATAIPGVAPVAQQFTTGWASGRYLQLSGDANAIPLQATIFDQIDGAADVGVLAIPRAPMNLRRRPSTRTQVLAEVPWGGVVPLIGRTVQGGENFWLQVRYNNFVGWIYAPFVSIEGDVDAVPIR
;
A
#
# COMPACT_ATOMS: atom_id res chain seq x y z
N MET A 1 -35.86 52.08 33.27
CA MET A 1 -34.43 52.43 33.50
C MET A 1 -33.67 51.11 33.59
N ILE A 2 -32.54 50.85 32.92
CA ILE A 2 -31.28 51.64 32.79
C ILE A 2 -30.62 51.81 34.17
N ARG A 3 -29.36 51.44 34.43
CA ARG A 3 -28.35 50.56 33.79
C ARG A 3 -27.20 50.46 34.83
N TYR A 4 -26.33 49.44 34.72
CA TYR A 4 -24.88 49.51 35.05
C TYR A 4 -24.49 49.63 36.55
N TYR A 5 -23.32 49.17 37.05
CA TYR A 5 -22.30 48.21 36.54
C TYR A 5 -21.17 47.97 37.60
N TRP A 6 -20.24 47.04 37.30
CA TRP A 6 -18.82 46.99 37.75
C TRP A 6 -18.52 46.57 39.21
N ARG A 7 -17.34 46.01 39.55
CA ARG A 7 -16.29 45.27 38.77
C ARG A 7 -15.34 44.55 39.75
N LEU A 8 -14.58 43.56 39.24
CA LEU A 8 -13.14 43.43 39.53
C LEU A 8 -12.43 42.92 38.27
N SER A 9 -11.24 43.45 37.93
CA SER A 9 -10.54 43.12 36.67
C SER A 9 -9.05 43.49 36.70
N VAL A 10 -8.16 42.48 36.65
CA VAL A 10 -6.69 42.59 36.44
C VAL A 10 -6.23 41.23 35.89
N LEU A 11 -5.41 41.09 34.83
CA LEU A 11 -5.08 41.98 33.71
C LEU A 11 -4.83 41.09 32.47
N LEU A 12 -4.91 41.67 31.26
CA LEU A 12 -4.59 40.98 30.01
C LEU A 12 -3.22 41.44 29.49
N SER A 13 -2.46 40.54 28.86
CA SER A 13 -1.29 40.90 28.03
C SER A 13 -1.12 39.85 26.94
N ALA A 14 -1.63 40.17 25.74
CA ALA A 14 -1.55 39.30 24.58
C ALA A 14 -0.48 39.83 23.62
N VAL A 15 0.41 38.94 23.18
CA VAL A 15 1.33 39.17 22.06
C VAL A 15 0.99 38.14 20.99
N ILE A 16 0.68 38.60 19.78
CA ILE A 16 0.37 37.74 18.63
C ILE A 16 1.39 38.04 17.54
N LEU A 17 2.16 37.03 17.15
CA LEU A 17 2.97 36.99 15.93
C LEU A 17 3.15 35.53 15.49
N LEU A 18 3.31 35.30 14.19
CA LEU A 18 3.20 33.98 13.56
C LEU A 18 4.56 33.25 13.47
N SER A 19 4.56 31.92 13.60
CA SER A 19 5.41 31.05 12.77
C SER A 19 4.85 29.61 12.69
N THR A 20 5.12 28.96 11.55
CA THR A 20 4.62 27.66 11.08
C THR A 20 5.17 26.44 11.83
N GLY A 21 4.37 25.36 11.95
CA GLY A 21 4.82 24.01 12.33
C GLY A 21 3.81 22.93 11.90
N LEU A 22 4.27 21.84 11.29
CA LEU A 22 3.45 20.84 10.58
C LEU A 22 2.68 19.87 11.50
N LEU A 23 1.54 19.37 11.00
CA LEU A 23 0.88 18.16 11.50
C LEU A 23 1.60 16.91 10.98
N PHE A 24 2.13 16.08 11.88
CA PHE A 24 2.32 14.64 11.69
C PHE A 24 2.44 13.98 13.07
N ASP A 25 1.51 13.07 13.39
CA ASP A 25 1.68 12.09 14.48
C ASP A 25 1.53 10.69 13.86
N ALA A 26 2.67 10.02 13.68
CA ALA A 26 2.79 8.79 12.90
C ALA A 26 2.90 7.59 13.85
N GLN A 27 1.75 6.98 14.17
CA GLN A 27 1.61 5.80 15.04
C GLN A 27 2.43 4.58 14.52
N PRO A 28 3.52 4.14 15.19
CA PRO A 28 4.44 3.15 14.65
C PRO A 28 4.39 1.80 15.40
N GLY A 29 3.23 1.11 15.34
CA GLY A 29 2.98 -0.10 16.15
C GLY A 29 3.15 -1.46 15.48
N LYS A 30 3.31 -1.55 14.14
CA LYS A 30 3.04 -2.82 13.40
C LYS A 30 4.19 -3.42 12.60
N ALA A 31 5.28 -2.68 12.40
CA ALA A 31 6.42 -3.15 11.63
C ALA A 31 7.45 -3.94 12.46
N GLN A 32 7.14 -4.35 13.70
CA GLN A 32 8.16 -4.81 14.65
C GLN A 32 8.42 -6.33 14.59
N ASP A 33 7.40 -7.19 14.62
CA ASP A 33 7.59 -8.65 14.76
C ASP A 33 8.27 -9.35 13.58
N ILE A 34 8.13 -8.81 12.37
CA ILE A 34 8.72 -9.37 11.15
C ILE A 34 10.18 -8.89 10.95
N PHE A 35 10.53 -7.74 11.54
CA PHE A 35 11.79 -7.01 11.30
C PHE A 35 12.65 -6.84 12.57
N GLY A 36 12.21 -7.42 13.70
CA GLY A 36 12.77 -7.23 15.03
C GLY A 36 12.43 -5.87 15.65
N SER A 37 12.39 -5.82 16.98
CA SER A 37 12.24 -4.58 17.76
C SER A 37 13.53 -4.20 18.48
N ASN A 38 13.59 -2.99 19.05
CA ASN A 38 14.65 -2.57 19.98
C ASN A 38 16.09 -2.72 19.44
N TRP A 39 16.31 -2.37 18.17
CA TRP A 39 17.65 -2.41 17.57
C TRP A 39 18.49 -1.23 18.06
N SER A 40 19.63 -1.51 18.70
CA SER A 40 20.66 -0.51 18.92
C SER A 40 21.37 -0.23 17.59
N ALA A 41 21.07 0.91 16.98
CA ALA A 41 21.60 1.32 15.69
C ALA A 41 22.71 2.35 15.85
N VAL A 42 23.85 2.08 15.21
CA VAL A 42 25.06 2.89 15.26
C VAL A 42 25.49 3.25 13.84
N TYR A 43 25.50 4.54 13.52
CA TYR A 43 25.81 5.06 12.18
C TYR A 43 27.16 5.78 12.15
N TYR A 44 27.95 5.49 11.12
CA TYR A 44 29.30 6.01 10.89
C TYR A 44 29.34 6.79 9.56
N PRO A 45 29.96 7.98 9.51
CA PRO A 45 30.15 8.75 8.28
C PRO A 45 31.31 8.20 7.42
N THR A 46 31.51 6.88 7.45
CA THR A 46 32.57 6.14 6.76
C THR A 46 32.00 4.79 6.28
N PRO A 47 32.49 4.21 5.16
CA PRO A 47 31.91 2.99 4.60
C PRO A 47 32.48 1.70 5.23
N ASN A 48 33.17 1.79 6.35
CA ASN A 48 34.00 0.71 6.92
C ASN A 48 33.88 0.56 8.45
N PHE A 49 32.80 1.06 9.06
CA PHE A 49 32.52 0.98 10.50
C PHE A 49 33.64 1.60 11.38
N SER A 50 34.34 2.63 10.88
CA SER A 50 35.50 3.23 11.54
C SER A 50 35.33 4.73 11.83
N GLY A 51 36.17 5.24 12.73
CA GLY A 51 35.99 6.57 13.32
C GLY A 51 34.95 6.59 14.44
N THR A 52 34.64 7.78 14.95
CA THR A 52 33.63 7.94 16.01
C THR A 52 32.23 7.77 15.41
N PRO A 53 31.37 6.89 15.98
CA PRO A 53 29.98 6.80 15.54
C PRO A 53 29.29 8.15 15.79
N THR A 54 28.67 8.69 14.75
CA THR A 54 28.16 10.07 14.77
C THR A 54 26.70 10.13 15.21
N VAL A 55 25.92 9.07 14.94
CA VAL A 55 24.54 8.92 15.42
C VAL A 55 24.39 7.53 16.05
N THR A 56 23.82 7.48 17.25
CA THR A 56 23.42 6.24 17.94
C THR A 56 21.99 6.40 18.44
N ARG A 57 21.08 5.50 18.06
CA ARG A 57 19.67 5.54 18.49
C ARG A 57 19.05 4.15 18.50
N VAL A 58 17.87 4.02 19.11
CA VAL A 58 17.07 2.79 19.03
C VAL A 58 16.18 2.86 17.80
N GLU A 59 16.23 1.84 16.95
CA GLU A 59 15.36 1.69 15.79
C GLU A 59 14.33 0.57 16.06
N ASN A 60 13.05 0.82 15.73
CA ASN A 60 11.95 -0.11 16.01
C ASN A 60 11.80 -1.24 14.97
N ALA A 61 12.54 -1.17 13.86
CA ALA A 61 12.61 -2.16 12.79
C ALA A 61 13.83 -1.85 11.91
N ILE A 62 14.40 -2.85 11.22
CA ILE A 62 15.33 -2.61 10.11
C ILE A 62 14.52 -2.61 8.81
N ASN A 63 13.95 -1.46 8.47
CA ASN A 63 13.13 -1.29 7.27
C ASN A 63 13.25 0.13 6.71
N PHE A 64 14.38 0.42 6.06
CA PHE A 64 14.73 1.75 5.60
C PHE A 64 14.97 1.81 4.09
N ASN A 65 14.37 2.81 3.45
CA ASN A 65 14.74 3.28 2.13
C ASN A 65 14.98 4.78 2.24
N TYR A 66 16.23 5.20 2.11
CA TYR A 66 16.63 6.61 2.21
C TYR A 66 16.63 7.32 0.85
N GLY A 67 16.40 6.59 -0.26
CA GLY A 67 16.66 7.09 -1.61
C GLY A 67 18.11 7.54 -1.75
N ALA A 68 18.35 8.65 -2.43
CA ALA A 68 19.66 9.32 -2.50
C ALA A 68 19.96 10.22 -1.27
N GLY A 69 19.52 9.78 -0.08
CA GLY A 69 19.66 10.50 1.18
C GLY A 69 20.28 9.64 2.28
N SER A 70 20.42 10.21 3.48
CA SER A 70 21.08 9.59 4.63
C SER A 70 20.10 9.31 5.80
N PRO A 71 20.46 8.43 6.76
CA PRO A 71 19.68 8.16 7.97
C PRO A 71 19.56 9.34 8.95
N ASP A 72 20.39 10.38 8.78
CA ASP A 72 20.47 11.57 9.62
C ASP A 72 21.30 12.67 8.90
N PRO A 73 20.99 13.97 9.03
CA PRO A 73 21.81 15.06 8.45
C PRO A 73 23.29 15.08 8.88
N GLN A 74 23.67 14.45 10.00
CA GLN A 74 25.06 14.30 10.41
C GLN A 74 25.81 13.15 9.70
N ILE A 75 25.11 12.35 8.88
CA ILE A 75 25.65 11.26 8.08
C ILE A 75 25.59 11.68 6.60
N PRO A 76 26.68 11.50 5.80
CA PRO A 76 26.65 11.80 4.37
C PRO A 76 25.67 10.88 3.62
N ALA A 77 25.17 11.34 2.47
CA ALA A 77 24.26 10.54 1.62
C ALA A 77 24.95 9.29 1.05
N ASP A 78 26.19 9.45 0.58
CA ASP A 78 27.02 8.36 0.04
C ASP A 78 28.09 7.91 1.06
N ASN A 79 28.57 6.67 0.91
CA ASN A 79 29.75 6.13 1.60
C ASN A 79 29.65 6.12 3.15
N PHE A 80 28.45 5.93 3.71
CA PHE A 80 28.25 5.70 5.13
C PHE A 80 28.10 4.21 5.48
N SER A 81 28.18 3.87 6.76
CA SER A 81 27.89 2.51 7.23
C SER A 81 27.08 2.51 8.53
N ALA A 82 26.32 1.44 8.75
CA ALA A 82 25.44 1.26 9.89
C ALA A 82 25.61 -0.14 10.49
N ARG A 83 25.63 -0.25 11.82
CA ARG A 83 25.52 -1.52 12.54
C ARG A 83 24.28 -1.47 13.44
N PHE A 84 23.38 -2.42 13.22
CA PHE A 84 22.20 -2.66 14.03
C PHE A 84 22.46 -3.91 14.89
N THR A 85 22.30 -3.81 16.20
CA THR A 85 22.45 -4.94 17.14
C THR A 85 21.18 -5.07 17.98
N GLY A 86 20.60 -6.26 18.04
CA GLY A 86 19.36 -6.49 18.78
C GLY A 86 19.20 -7.94 19.23
N THR A 87 18.69 -8.12 20.46
CA THR A 87 18.33 -9.43 20.99
C THR A 87 16.87 -9.72 20.66
N GLN A 88 16.64 -10.73 19.83
CA GLN A 88 15.32 -11.07 19.29
C GLN A 88 14.89 -12.46 19.78
N THR A 89 13.63 -12.66 20.13
CA THR A 89 13.14 -13.93 20.68
C THR A 89 12.56 -14.81 19.59
N PHE A 90 13.06 -16.04 19.48
CA PHE A 90 12.62 -17.03 18.50
C PHE A 90 11.91 -18.22 19.18
N SER A 91 10.93 -18.81 18.48
CA SER A 91 10.52 -20.19 18.73
C SER A 91 11.66 -21.14 18.33
N GLN A 92 11.64 -22.39 18.80
CA GLN A 92 12.50 -23.41 18.21
C GLN A 92 11.95 -23.79 16.84
N GLY A 93 12.76 -23.70 15.79
CA GLY A 93 12.33 -24.08 14.45
C GLY A 93 13.25 -23.55 13.35
N THR A 94 12.94 -23.90 12.12
CA THR A 94 13.65 -23.38 10.95
C THR A 94 13.11 -22.00 10.57
N PHE A 95 13.98 -21.02 10.35
CA PHE A 95 13.60 -19.66 9.95
C PHE A 95 14.26 -19.28 8.62
N THR A 96 13.47 -18.72 7.70
CA THR A 96 13.98 -18.01 6.52
C THR A 96 14.21 -16.56 6.89
N PHE A 97 15.48 -16.15 6.97
CA PHE A 97 15.89 -14.75 7.07
C PHE A 97 15.94 -14.12 5.68
N THR A 98 15.54 -12.86 5.58
CA THR A 98 15.48 -12.09 4.33
C THR A 98 16.20 -10.76 4.51
N LEU A 99 17.00 -10.39 3.51
CA LEU A 99 17.80 -9.16 3.49
C LEU A 99 17.58 -8.48 2.14
N VAL A 100 17.02 -7.26 2.13
CA VAL A 100 16.97 -6.39 0.95
C VAL A 100 17.95 -5.25 1.18
N ARG A 101 18.88 -5.03 0.26
CA ARG A 101 19.99 -4.10 0.47
C ARG A 101 20.46 -3.46 -0.85
N ASP A 102 20.71 -2.17 -0.85
CA ASP A 102 21.42 -1.45 -1.92
C ASP A 102 22.76 -0.93 -1.39
N GLY A 103 23.87 -1.44 -1.91
CA GLY A 103 25.18 -1.41 -1.25
C GLY A 103 25.56 -2.77 -0.64
N GLY A 104 26.49 -2.80 0.31
CA GLY A 104 26.94 -4.02 0.98
C GLY A 104 26.20 -4.29 2.29
N ALA A 105 25.93 -5.55 2.64
CA ALA A 105 25.33 -5.93 3.92
C ALA A 105 25.74 -7.33 4.42
N ARG A 106 25.86 -7.48 5.74
CA ARG A 106 26.13 -8.75 6.43
C ARG A 106 25.11 -8.96 7.56
N VAL A 107 24.78 -10.21 7.84
CA VAL A 107 23.90 -10.59 8.97
C VAL A 107 24.56 -11.69 9.77
N PHE A 108 24.59 -11.54 11.09
CA PHE A 108 25.07 -12.52 12.05
C PHE A 108 23.95 -12.94 13.00
N LEU A 109 23.87 -14.23 13.32
CA LEU A 109 22.97 -14.82 14.33
C LEU A 109 23.83 -15.54 15.38
N ASP A 110 23.71 -15.14 16.65
CA ASP A 110 24.57 -15.59 17.77
C ASP A 110 26.09 -15.51 17.44
N GLY A 111 26.47 -14.51 16.62
CA GLY A 111 27.84 -14.29 16.15
C GLY A 111 28.25 -15.12 14.93
N GLN A 112 27.45 -16.08 14.48
CA GLN A 112 27.68 -16.82 13.23
C GLN A 112 27.20 -15.99 12.03
N LEU A 113 28.03 -15.86 10.99
CA LEU A 113 27.69 -15.14 9.76
C LEU A 113 26.70 -15.95 8.91
N ILE A 114 25.48 -15.44 8.73
CA ILE A 114 24.37 -16.15 8.04
C ILE A 114 24.05 -15.61 6.64
N LEU A 115 24.35 -14.33 6.37
CA LEU A 115 24.30 -13.69 5.06
C LEU A 115 25.50 -12.77 4.91
N ASN A 116 26.14 -12.76 3.74
CA ASN A 116 27.37 -12.01 3.48
C ASN A 116 27.42 -11.52 2.04
N HIS A 117 27.03 -10.26 1.82
CA HIS A 117 26.89 -9.64 0.51
C HIS A 117 27.68 -8.34 0.48
N THR A 118 28.68 -8.24 -0.38
CA THR A 118 29.60 -7.08 -0.45
C THR A 118 29.60 -6.40 -1.82
N GLU A 119 28.91 -7.02 -2.78
CA GLU A 119 28.52 -6.46 -4.07
C GLU A 119 27.39 -5.43 -3.93
N GLY A 120 27.46 -4.32 -4.66
CA GLY A 120 26.49 -3.21 -4.59
C GLY A 120 25.27 -3.38 -5.51
N GLY A 121 24.38 -2.36 -5.52
CA GLY A 121 23.13 -2.34 -6.28
C GLY A 121 21.99 -3.09 -5.59
N LEU A 122 20.76 -2.56 -5.63
CA LEU A 122 19.59 -3.13 -4.95
C LEU A 122 19.33 -4.60 -5.29
N ALA A 123 19.39 -5.48 -4.29
CA ALA A 123 19.01 -6.90 -4.42
C ALA A 123 18.48 -7.50 -3.12
N THR A 124 17.84 -8.67 -3.24
CA THR A 124 17.21 -9.42 -2.13
C THR A 124 17.85 -10.80 -1.98
N PHE A 125 18.22 -11.16 -0.75
CA PHE A 125 18.83 -12.44 -0.40
C PHE A 125 18.04 -13.13 0.71
N GLN A 126 18.10 -14.46 0.71
CA GLN A 126 17.47 -15.29 1.75
C GLN A 126 18.40 -16.42 2.16
N THR A 127 18.39 -16.74 3.46
CA THR A 127 19.01 -17.95 4.03
C THR A 127 17.98 -18.62 4.93
N THR A 128 18.07 -19.94 5.09
CA THR A 128 17.10 -20.71 5.89
C THR A 128 17.83 -21.62 6.87
N ILE A 129 17.65 -21.36 8.17
CA ILE A 129 18.51 -21.85 9.26
C ILE A 129 17.65 -22.40 10.39
N ALA A 130 18.07 -23.51 10.99
CA ALA A 130 17.48 -24.04 12.22
C ALA A 130 17.91 -23.19 13.42
N VAL A 131 16.97 -22.46 14.01
CA VAL A 131 17.16 -21.61 15.19
C VAL A 131 16.72 -22.37 16.44
N THR A 132 17.57 -22.42 17.45
CA THR A 132 17.20 -22.92 18.78
C THR A 132 16.36 -21.85 19.50
N GLY A 133 15.29 -22.26 20.18
CA GLY A 133 14.34 -21.30 20.77
C GLY A 133 14.96 -20.41 21.85
N GLY A 134 14.25 -19.33 22.19
CA GLY A 134 14.66 -18.32 23.16
C GLY A 134 15.28 -17.07 22.53
N ALA A 135 15.93 -16.26 23.36
CA ALA A 135 16.60 -15.04 22.94
C ALA A 135 17.84 -15.35 22.09
N ARG A 136 17.99 -14.66 20.96
CA ARG A 136 19.12 -14.75 20.01
C ARG A 136 19.67 -13.36 19.74
N ASN A 137 21.00 -13.23 19.69
CA ASN A 137 21.63 -11.96 19.34
C ASN A 137 21.77 -11.86 17.82
N ILE A 138 21.21 -10.82 17.22
CA ILE A 138 21.39 -10.53 15.79
C ILE A 138 22.20 -9.25 15.63
N VAL A 139 23.17 -9.29 14.71
CA VAL A 139 23.88 -8.11 14.21
C VAL A 139 23.65 -8.00 12.72
N VAL A 140 23.13 -6.87 12.27
CA VAL A 140 23.07 -6.51 10.84
C VAL A 140 24.07 -5.38 10.60
N GLU A 141 24.93 -5.55 9.62
CA GLU A 141 25.88 -4.54 9.17
C GLU A 141 25.54 -4.13 7.75
N TYR A 142 25.61 -2.83 7.47
CA TYR A 142 25.26 -2.23 6.20
C TYR A 142 26.28 -1.16 5.79
N ILE A 143 26.57 -1.08 4.49
CA ILE A 143 27.45 -0.10 3.86
C ILE A 143 26.69 0.49 2.67
N ALA A 144 26.32 1.76 2.76
CA ALA A 144 25.83 2.50 1.60
C ALA A 144 27.03 2.85 0.70
N ALA A 145 26.88 2.61 -0.60
CA ALA A 145 27.88 2.98 -1.60
C ALA A 145 27.58 4.41 -2.11
N THR A 146 27.56 4.63 -3.42
CA THR A 146 27.10 5.87 -4.06
C THR A 146 25.71 5.68 -4.68
N GLY A 147 24.82 6.65 -4.54
CA GLY A 147 23.50 6.65 -5.17
C GLY A 147 22.37 6.37 -4.18
N ASN A 148 21.55 5.33 -4.42
CA ASN A 148 20.46 4.98 -3.51
C ASN A 148 20.96 4.14 -2.33
N ALA A 149 20.42 4.43 -1.14
CA ALA A 149 20.66 3.67 0.08
C ALA A 149 19.35 3.02 0.58
N GLN A 150 19.32 1.69 0.64
CA GLN A 150 18.20 0.92 1.17
C GLN A 150 18.73 -0.27 2.00
N ILE A 151 18.13 -0.51 3.17
CA ILE A 151 18.42 -1.67 4.02
C ILE A 151 17.14 -2.14 4.74
N VAL A 152 16.78 -3.40 4.50
CA VAL A 152 15.62 -4.06 5.11
C VAL A 152 16.05 -5.45 5.56
N PHE A 153 15.75 -5.82 6.80
CA PHE A 153 16.03 -7.15 7.34
C PHE A 153 14.81 -7.71 8.05
N SER A 154 14.47 -8.97 7.76
CA SER A 154 13.29 -9.63 8.30
C SER A 154 13.42 -11.15 8.37
N TRP A 155 12.48 -11.83 9.04
CA TRP A 155 12.41 -13.29 9.07
C TRP A 155 10.99 -13.84 9.11
N ARG A 156 10.87 -15.13 8.81
CA ARG A 156 9.65 -15.95 8.96
C ARG A 156 10.03 -17.37 9.32
N GLN A 157 9.21 -18.06 10.13
CA GLN A 157 9.40 -19.49 10.37
C GLN A 157 9.04 -20.27 9.09
N ALA A 158 9.91 -21.19 8.67
CA ALA A 158 9.67 -22.07 7.53
C ALA A 158 8.75 -23.23 7.97
N SER A 159 7.64 -23.42 7.25
CA SER A 159 6.55 -24.29 7.68
C SER A 159 6.93 -25.77 7.68
N GLY A 160 6.82 -26.41 8.84
CA GLY A 160 6.82 -27.86 8.99
C GLY A 160 5.55 -28.32 9.72
N SER A 161 4.89 -29.34 9.20
CA SER A 161 3.94 -30.18 9.95
C SER A 161 4.65 -30.85 11.14
N ILE A 162 4.05 -31.14 12.30
CA ILE A 162 2.65 -31.54 12.57
C ILE A 162 2.30 -31.24 14.05
N GLY A 163 1.01 -31.21 14.38
CA GLY A 163 0.52 -31.50 15.75
C GLY A 163 0.19 -30.29 16.62
N GLY A 164 -0.95 -30.35 17.31
CA GLY A 164 -1.45 -29.23 18.11
C GLY A 164 -0.64 -28.97 19.39
N GLY A 165 -0.15 -27.73 19.56
CA GLY A 165 0.65 -27.33 20.71
C GLY A 165 1.12 -25.88 20.75
N GLY A 166 0.56 -24.99 19.92
CA GLY A 166 0.86 -23.55 19.93
C GLY A 166 2.08 -23.12 19.10
N THR A 167 1.88 -22.87 17.80
CA THR A 167 2.60 -21.85 16.99
C THR A 167 1.94 -21.72 15.62
N GLY A 168 0.70 -21.19 15.61
CA GLY A 168 -0.06 -20.99 14.36
C GLY A 168 -0.59 -22.27 13.69
N GLY A 169 -0.96 -22.18 12.41
CA GLY A 169 -1.53 -23.28 11.64
C GLY A 169 -2.23 -22.83 10.35
N THR A 170 -3.07 -23.70 9.77
CA THR A 170 -3.95 -23.35 8.63
C THR A 170 -5.40 -23.23 9.06
N LEU A 171 -6.12 -22.25 8.51
CA LEU A 171 -7.56 -22.02 8.69
C LEU A 171 -8.33 -22.16 7.38
N THR A 172 -9.59 -22.58 7.49
CA THR A 172 -10.62 -22.49 6.45
C THR A 172 -11.72 -21.51 6.86
N TYR A 173 -12.55 -21.09 5.90
CA TYR A 173 -13.68 -20.21 6.19
C TYR A 173 -14.74 -20.93 7.05
N GLY A 174 -15.23 -20.23 8.07
CA GLY A 174 -16.12 -20.77 9.10
C GLY A 174 -15.40 -21.46 10.26
N GLN A 175 -14.07 -21.55 10.23
CA GLN A 175 -13.30 -22.20 11.29
C GLN A 175 -13.06 -21.27 12.49
N THR A 176 -13.24 -21.82 13.69
CA THR A 176 -12.77 -21.25 14.95
C THR A 176 -11.66 -22.14 15.52
N VAL A 177 -10.62 -21.52 16.06
CA VAL A 177 -9.50 -22.17 16.77
C VAL A 177 -9.21 -21.44 18.08
N THR A 178 -8.57 -22.13 19.02
CA THR A 178 -7.98 -21.52 20.21
C THR A 178 -6.46 -21.55 20.12
N GLY A 179 -5.81 -20.69 20.90
CA GLY A 179 -4.35 -20.70 21.03
C GLY A 179 -3.87 -19.87 22.22
N THR A 180 -2.55 -19.83 22.40
CA THR A 180 -1.88 -19.03 23.42
C THR A 180 -0.80 -18.21 22.75
N VAL A 181 -0.79 -16.89 22.97
CA VAL A 181 0.31 -16.00 22.60
C VAL A 181 1.24 -15.86 23.81
N PRO A 182 2.55 -16.17 23.69
CA PRO A 182 3.53 -15.84 24.71
C PRO A 182 3.66 -14.32 24.89
N VAL A 183 4.03 -13.86 26.10
CA VAL A 183 4.39 -12.45 26.35
C VAL A 183 5.50 -12.03 25.37
N GLY A 184 5.28 -10.95 24.63
CA GLY A 184 6.19 -10.48 23.58
C GLY A 184 6.31 -11.39 22.35
N GLY A 185 5.32 -12.25 22.09
CA GLY A 185 5.27 -13.15 20.93
C GLY A 185 4.00 -13.05 20.10
N ASN A 186 3.86 -13.94 19.12
CA ASN A 186 2.70 -14.01 18.23
C ASN A 186 2.37 -15.45 17.77
N ASN A 187 1.24 -15.62 17.09
CA ASN A 187 0.85 -16.82 16.33
C ASN A 187 0.40 -16.43 14.93
N ALA A 188 0.84 -17.18 13.90
CA ALA A 188 0.49 -16.91 12.50
C ALA A 188 -0.39 -18.02 11.89
N TRP A 189 -1.55 -17.65 11.35
CA TRP A 189 -2.52 -18.56 10.76
C TRP A 189 -2.71 -18.29 9.27
N THR A 190 -2.41 -19.27 8.41
CA THR A 190 -2.57 -19.14 6.95
C THR A 190 -3.94 -19.58 6.49
N PHE A 191 -4.54 -18.89 5.52
CA PHE A 191 -5.73 -19.38 4.81
C PHE A 191 -5.61 -19.10 3.30
N SER A 192 -6.27 -19.90 2.47
CA SER A 192 -6.40 -19.61 1.03
C SER A 192 -7.65 -18.77 0.79
N GLY A 193 -7.52 -17.66 0.05
CA GLY A 193 -8.63 -16.77 -0.27
C GLY A 193 -8.59 -16.28 -1.71
N THR A 194 -9.76 -15.89 -2.22
CA THR A 194 -9.96 -15.42 -3.60
C THR A 194 -10.05 -13.90 -3.64
N GLN A 195 -9.57 -13.28 -4.72
CA GLN A 195 -9.82 -11.87 -4.98
C GLN A 195 -11.33 -11.59 -4.95
N GLY A 196 -11.76 -10.64 -4.12
CA GLY A 196 -13.17 -10.29 -3.95
C GLY A 196 -13.92 -11.06 -2.83
N ASP A 197 -13.31 -12.06 -2.18
CA ASP A 197 -13.91 -12.67 -0.98
C ASP A 197 -14.02 -11.63 0.14
N VAL A 198 -15.17 -11.58 0.83
CA VAL A 198 -15.42 -10.67 1.95
C VAL A 198 -15.35 -11.47 3.26
N ILE A 199 -14.33 -11.21 4.06
CA ILE A 199 -14.04 -11.96 5.28
C ILE A 199 -14.18 -11.11 6.55
N THR A 200 -14.42 -11.78 7.66
CA THR A 200 -14.39 -11.22 9.01
C THR A 200 -13.51 -12.11 9.89
N ILE A 201 -12.64 -11.50 10.68
CA ILE A 201 -11.69 -12.16 11.57
C ILE A 201 -11.91 -11.58 12.97
N ALA A 202 -12.40 -12.40 13.89
CA ALA A 202 -12.58 -12.03 15.29
C ALA A 202 -11.56 -12.77 16.15
N CYS A 203 -10.82 -12.03 16.99
CA CYS A 203 -9.88 -12.60 17.96
C CYS A 203 -10.26 -12.16 19.35
N ASN A 204 -10.87 -13.07 20.11
CA ASN A 204 -11.30 -12.80 21.47
C ASN A 204 -10.24 -13.26 22.47
N ALA A 205 -9.92 -12.42 23.45
CA ALA A 205 -9.11 -12.82 24.61
C ALA A 205 -9.80 -13.97 25.37
N GLY A 206 -8.99 -14.86 25.94
CA GLY A 206 -9.48 -15.94 26.79
C GLY A 206 -9.93 -15.49 28.17
N THR A 207 -10.31 -16.44 29.02
CA THR A 207 -10.67 -16.20 30.42
C THR A 207 -9.64 -16.85 31.34
N PRO A 208 -8.93 -16.11 32.22
CA PRO A 208 -8.95 -14.66 32.36
C PRO A 208 -8.32 -13.91 31.17
N PRO A 209 -8.75 -12.67 30.86
CA PRO A 209 -8.25 -11.90 29.73
C PRO A 209 -6.89 -11.26 30.04
N THR A 210 -5.81 -12.04 29.88
CA THR A 210 -4.43 -11.55 30.06
C THR A 210 -3.75 -11.16 28.75
N LEU A 211 -4.32 -11.56 27.61
CA LEU A 211 -3.91 -11.09 26.28
C LEU A 211 -4.76 -9.89 25.89
N ASP A 212 -4.12 -8.93 25.26
CA ASP A 212 -4.74 -7.80 24.57
C ASP A 212 -4.56 -8.02 23.05
N PRO A 213 -5.31 -8.95 22.43
CA PRO A 213 -5.03 -9.44 21.07
C PRO A 213 -5.11 -8.36 19.98
N THR A 214 -4.05 -8.23 19.22
CA THR A 214 -4.03 -7.54 17.93
C THR A 214 -4.21 -8.53 16.78
N ILE A 215 -4.83 -8.08 15.68
CA ILE A 215 -4.91 -8.80 14.40
C ILE A 215 -4.15 -8.01 13.34
N THR A 216 -3.21 -8.67 12.67
CA THR A 216 -2.60 -8.19 11.41
C THR A 216 -2.92 -9.18 10.30
N VAL A 217 -3.34 -8.70 9.13
CA VAL A 217 -3.60 -9.54 7.96
C VAL A 217 -2.59 -9.20 6.87
N LEU A 218 -1.86 -10.21 6.39
CA LEU A 218 -0.87 -10.12 5.32
C LEU A 218 -1.41 -10.81 4.05
N GLY A 219 -1.21 -10.17 2.90
CA GLY A 219 -1.55 -10.73 1.58
C GLY A 219 -0.49 -11.68 1.02
N PRO A 220 -0.73 -12.30 -0.14
CA PRO A 220 0.15 -13.32 -0.74
C PRO A 220 1.58 -12.83 -1.06
N THR A 221 1.79 -11.52 -1.15
CA THR A 221 3.09 -10.86 -1.36
C THR A 221 3.73 -10.35 -0.06
N GLY A 222 3.22 -10.76 1.11
CA GLY A 222 3.69 -10.34 2.44
C GLY A 222 3.25 -8.94 2.88
N GLN A 223 2.58 -8.18 2.02
CA GLN A 223 2.11 -6.83 2.33
C GLN A 223 0.95 -6.85 3.33
N GLN A 224 0.95 -5.95 4.31
CA GLN A 224 -0.19 -5.80 5.23
C GLN A 224 -1.42 -5.27 4.48
N VAL A 225 -2.51 -6.03 4.51
CA VAL A 225 -3.81 -5.65 3.90
C VAL A 225 -4.82 -5.13 4.92
N ALA A 226 -4.68 -5.48 6.21
CA ALA A 226 -5.50 -4.95 7.29
C ALA A 226 -4.81 -5.06 8.66
N PHE A 227 -5.23 -4.23 9.63
CA PHE A 227 -4.88 -4.29 11.04
C PHE A 227 -6.04 -3.79 11.89
N ASN A 228 -6.32 -4.45 13.01
CA ASN A 228 -7.13 -3.91 14.11
C ASN A 228 -6.71 -4.55 15.44
N ASP A 229 -6.94 -3.84 16.53
CA ASP A 229 -6.57 -4.15 17.91
C ASP A 229 -7.75 -4.03 18.87
N ASP A 230 -8.75 -3.18 18.55
CA ASP A 230 -9.96 -3.00 19.37
C ASP A 230 -11.25 -3.29 18.58
N ILE A 231 -12.11 -4.17 19.08
CA ILE A 231 -13.49 -4.34 18.57
C ILE A 231 -14.36 -3.12 18.95
N VAL A 232 -14.18 -2.63 20.18
CA VAL A 232 -14.81 -1.42 20.72
C VAL A 232 -13.87 -0.85 21.80
N PHE A 233 -13.17 0.23 21.45
CA PHE A 233 -12.17 0.90 22.29
C PHE A 233 -12.61 1.07 23.75
N GLY A 234 -11.83 0.51 24.67
CA GLY A 234 -12.03 0.65 26.12
C GLY A 234 -13.20 -0.14 26.72
N VAL A 235 -13.87 -1.02 25.95
CA VAL A 235 -14.97 -1.86 26.45
C VAL A 235 -14.53 -3.29 26.74
N ASN A 236 -13.65 -3.85 25.91
CA ASN A 236 -13.05 -5.18 26.08
C ASN A 236 -11.84 -5.34 25.15
N LEU A 237 -10.89 -6.19 25.53
CA LEU A 237 -9.61 -6.37 24.83
C LEU A 237 -9.68 -7.19 23.52
N ASN A 238 -10.87 -7.43 22.94
CA ASN A 238 -10.99 -8.31 21.77
C ASN A 238 -10.75 -7.51 20.47
N ALA A 239 -10.11 -8.10 19.46
CA ALA A 239 -9.94 -7.46 18.14
C ALA A 239 -10.89 -8.01 17.07
N LEU A 240 -11.25 -7.15 16.10
CA LEU A 240 -12.11 -7.51 14.98
C LEU A 240 -11.68 -6.85 13.67
N ILE A 241 -11.31 -7.64 12.66
CA ILE A 241 -11.34 -7.21 11.26
C ILE A 241 -12.73 -7.54 10.72
N SER A 242 -13.53 -6.56 10.30
CA SER A 242 -14.85 -6.81 9.69
C SER A 242 -14.87 -6.41 8.22
N ASN A 243 -15.59 -7.21 7.40
CA ASN A 243 -15.86 -6.95 5.98
C ASN A 243 -14.62 -6.67 5.11
N LEU A 244 -13.47 -7.25 5.44
CA LEU A 244 -12.25 -7.12 4.63
C LEU A 244 -12.46 -7.83 3.29
N THR A 245 -12.47 -7.06 2.20
CA THR A 245 -12.45 -7.65 0.85
C THR A 245 -11.02 -7.96 0.42
N LEU A 246 -10.76 -9.19 -0.02
CA LEU A 246 -9.41 -9.64 -0.36
C LEU A 246 -8.94 -9.04 -1.69
N PRO A 247 -7.79 -8.32 -1.75
CA PRO A 247 -7.35 -7.64 -2.97
C PRO A 247 -6.78 -8.56 -4.06
N ALA A 248 -6.45 -9.81 -3.76
CA ALA A 248 -5.85 -10.78 -4.68
C ALA A 248 -6.25 -12.22 -4.33
N THR A 249 -6.09 -13.15 -5.27
CA THR A 249 -6.22 -14.59 -4.99
C THR A 249 -4.87 -15.14 -4.51
N GLY A 250 -4.86 -15.92 -3.43
CA GLY A 250 -3.67 -16.60 -2.93
C GLY A 250 -3.76 -16.95 -1.44
N THR A 251 -2.61 -17.30 -0.85
CA THR A 251 -2.52 -17.56 0.59
C THR A 251 -2.33 -16.26 1.36
N TYR A 252 -3.18 -16.03 2.35
CA TYR A 252 -3.12 -14.91 3.30
C TYR A 252 -2.64 -15.42 4.66
N THR A 253 -2.06 -14.53 5.48
CA THR A 253 -1.62 -14.84 6.85
C THR A 253 -2.26 -13.89 7.85
N ILE A 254 -2.90 -14.43 8.88
CA ILE A 254 -3.43 -13.71 10.03
C ILE A 254 -2.43 -13.86 11.18
N VAL A 255 -1.79 -12.77 11.60
CA VAL A 255 -0.90 -12.75 12.76
C VAL A 255 -1.68 -12.22 13.97
N ILE A 256 -1.65 -12.98 15.06
CA ILE A 256 -2.21 -12.62 16.37
C ILE A 256 -1.06 -12.39 17.35
N ALA A 257 -0.92 -11.17 17.85
CA ALA A 257 0.11 -10.76 18.83
C ALA A 257 -0.53 -9.96 19.97
N GLY A 258 0.14 -9.82 21.12
CA GLY A 258 -0.36 -8.98 22.21
C GLY A 258 -0.01 -7.49 22.05
N PHE A 259 -1.00 -6.60 22.18
CA PHE A 259 -0.78 -5.17 22.30
C PHE A 259 0.11 -4.90 23.52
N ALA A 260 1.04 -3.94 23.39
CA ALA A 260 2.13 -3.69 24.35
C ALA A 260 2.95 -4.94 24.76
N GLY A 261 2.93 -6.02 23.97
CA GLY A 261 3.60 -7.29 24.28
C GLY A 261 2.88 -8.19 25.29
N THR A 262 1.58 -7.99 25.55
CA THR A 262 0.77 -8.86 26.41
C THR A 262 0.80 -10.33 25.97
N GLY A 263 0.40 -11.25 26.87
CA GLY A 263 0.44 -12.69 26.64
C GLY A 263 -0.72 -13.42 27.32
N GLY A 264 -1.28 -14.44 26.67
CA GLY A 264 -2.45 -15.15 27.16
C GLY A 264 -3.13 -16.01 26.11
N THR A 265 -4.24 -16.62 26.50
CA THR A 265 -5.09 -17.43 25.61
C THR A 265 -6.00 -16.56 24.76
N TYR A 266 -6.42 -17.08 23.61
CA TYR A 266 -7.40 -16.45 22.72
C TYR A 266 -8.25 -17.48 21.97
N THR A 267 -9.37 -17.01 21.42
CA THR A 267 -10.21 -17.71 20.43
C THR A 267 -10.26 -16.90 19.15
N LEU A 268 -9.74 -17.46 18.05
CA LEU A 268 -9.71 -16.84 16.72
C LEU A 268 -10.75 -17.49 15.83
N THR A 269 -11.61 -16.68 15.21
CA THR A 269 -12.63 -17.11 14.24
C THR A 269 -12.41 -16.41 12.91
N LEU A 270 -12.33 -17.19 11.83
CA LEU A 270 -12.30 -16.70 10.45
C LEU A 270 -13.63 -17.06 9.78
N THR A 271 -14.48 -16.08 9.53
CA THR A 271 -15.69 -16.24 8.70
C THR A 271 -15.49 -15.59 7.34
N SER A 272 -16.10 -16.19 6.32
CA SER A 272 -16.38 -15.54 5.04
C SER A 272 -17.88 -15.37 4.92
N THR A 273 -18.33 -14.19 4.50
CA THR A 273 -19.65 -14.07 3.90
C THR A 273 -19.49 -14.64 2.49
N ALA A 274 -19.98 -15.88 2.30
CA ALA A 274 -19.71 -16.72 1.14
C ALA A 274 -19.64 -15.92 -0.17
N SER A 275 -18.49 -16.02 -0.85
CA SER A 275 -18.02 -15.21 -1.98
C SER A 275 -19.12 -14.41 -2.67
N ALA A 276 -19.24 -13.13 -2.28
CA ALA A 276 -20.30 -12.24 -2.74
C ALA A 276 -20.45 -12.34 -4.26
N THR A 277 -21.58 -12.89 -4.72
CA THR A 277 -21.75 -13.49 -6.07
C THR A 277 -21.11 -12.62 -7.13
N ALA A 278 -19.97 -13.08 -7.66
CA ALA A 278 -18.94 -12.24 -8.27
C ALA A 278 -19.54 -11.21 -9.23
N ILE A 279 -19.66 -9.96 -8.76
CA ILE A 279 -20.62 -9.03 -9.36
C ILE A 279 -20.23 -8.78 -10.81
N THR A 280 -21.11 -9.17 -11.72
CA THR A 280 -20.93 -8.96 -13.15
C THR A 280 -21.53 -7.62 -13.56
N ALA A 281 -20.88 -6.98 -14.52
CA ALA A 281 -21.37 -5.81 -15.23
C ALA A 281 -21.66 -6.18 -16.68
N GLU A 282 -22.92 -6.05 -17.11
CA GLU A 282 -23.33 -6.20 -18.50
C GLU A 282 -23.23 -4.88 -19.24
N VAL A 283 -22.65 -4.88 -20.44
CA VAL A 283 -22.56 -3.67 -21.28
C VAL A 283 -23.89 -3.40 -21.96
N VAL A 284 -24.54 -2.29 -21.58
CA VAL A 284 -25.91 -1.93 -22.01
C VAL A 284 -25.98 -0.56 -22.67
N ASN A 285 -26.99 -0.35 -23.52
CA ASN A 285 -27.36 0.94 -24.12
C ASN A 285 -26.26 1.63 -24.99
N VAL A 286 -25.29 0.87 -25.50
CA VAL A 286 -24.25 1.33 -26.44
C VAL A 286 -23.99 0.29 -27.54
N ARG A 287 -23.31 0.68 -28.62
CA ARG A 287 -22.78 -0.26 -29.63
C ARG A 287 -21.41 -0.85 -29.25
N GLY A 288 -20.75 -0.27 -28.26
CA GLY A 288 -19.51 -0.76 -27.65
C GLY A 288 -19.06 0.22 -26.55
N LEU A 289 -18.43 -0.28 -25.50
CA LEU A 289 -17.99 0.53 -24.35
C LEU A 289 -16.47 0.57 -24.24
N SER A 290 -15.88 1.76 -24.09
CA SER A 290 -14.43 1.88 -23.88
C SER A 290 -14.00 1.34 -22.52
N LEU A 291 -13.13 0.33 -22.53
CA LEU A 291 -12.26 -0.02 -21.40
C LEU A 291 -11.00 0.86 -21.44
N ARG A 292 -10.57 1.38 -20.29
CA ARG A 292 -9.45 2.33 -20.18
C ARG A 292 -8.49 1.99 -19.04
N THR A 293 -7.30 2.60 -19.04
CA THR A 293 -6.31 2.44 -17.96
C THR A 293 -6.72 3.04 -16.61
N GLY A 294 -7.69 3.97 -16.59
CA GLY A 294 -8.14 4.65 -15.38
C GLY A 294 -9.62 5.08 -15.41
N PRO A 295 -10.22 5.39 -14.24
CA PRO A 295 -11.66 5.67 -14.07
C PRO A 295 -12.07 7.08 -14.52
N TYR A 296 -11.67 7.50 -15.72
CA TYR A 296 -11.93 8.84 -16.24
C TYR A 296 -11.91 8.86 -17.78
N LEU A 297 -12.65 9.78 -18.39
CA LEU A 297 -12.82 9.88 -19.85
C LEU A 297 -11.53 10.20 -20.61
N GLY A 298 -10.54 10.81 -19.96
CA GLY A 298 -9.21 11.10 -20.53
C GLY A 298 -8.18 9.98 -20.40
N ALA A 299 -8.54 8.83 -19.82
CA ALA A 299 -7.63 7.70 -19.62
C ALA A 299 -7.35 6.95 -20.93
N THR A 300 -6.14 6.40 -21.08
CA THR A 300 -5.73 5.65 -22.27
C THR A 300 -6.69 4.50 -22.58
N PHE A 301 -7.12 4.39 -23.84
CA PHE A 301 -8.00 3.31 -24.30
C PHE A 301 -7.26 1.96 -24.35
N ILE A 302 -7.91 0.90 -23.86
CA ILE A 302 -7.40 -0.48 -23.91
C ILE A 302 -8.11 -1.25 -25.02
N GLN A 303 -9.43 -1.45 -24.90
CA GLN A 303 -10.25 -2.13 -25.90
C GLN A 303 -11.73 -1.72 -25.83
N ALA A 304 -12.50 -2.06 -26.86
CA ALA A 304 -13.94 -1.90 -26.86
C ALA A 304 -14.63 -3.18 -26.35
N LEU A 305 -15.51 -3.03 -25.38
CA LEU A 305 -16.33 -4.11 -24.82
C LEU A 305 -17.62 -4.28 -25.63
N ARG A 306 -17.98 -5.52 -25.92
CA ARG A 306 -19.19 -5.88 -26.66
C ARG A 306 -20.46 -5.67 -25.83
N PRO A 307 -21.55 -5.12 -26.40
CA PRO A 307 -22.86 -5.08 -25.74
C PRO A 307 -23.39 -6.48 -25.40
N GLY A 308 -24.22 -6.59 -24.36
CA GLY A 308 -24.78 -7.87 -23.88
C GLY A 308 -23.74 -8.85 -23.34
N THR A 309 -22.47 -8.45 -23.22
CA THR A 309 -21.42 -9.27 -22.61
C THR A 309 -21.24 -8.86 -21.16
N GLN A 310 -21.19 -9.87 -20.29
CA GLN A 310 -20.98 -9.70 -18.84
C GLN A 310 -19.50 -9.87 -18.49
N PHE A 311 -18.98 -8.96 -17.66
CA PHE A 311 -17.60 -8.97 -17.18
C PHE A 311 -17.57 -8.91 -15.66
N ALA A 312 -16.65 -9.63 -15.01
CA ALA A 312 -16.49 -9.59 -13.56
C ALA A 312 -15.94 -8.23 -13.11
N VAL A 313 -16.61 -7.59 -12.14
CA VAL A 313 -16.20 -6.33 -11.53
C VAL A 313 -15.29 -6.60 -10.34
N VAL A 314 -14.09 -6.03 -10.33
CA VAL A 314 -13.10 -6.22 -9.25
C VAL A 314 -12.96 -5.00 -8.34
N ALA A 315 -13.30 -3.81 -8.83
CA ALA A 315 -13.29 -2.57 -8.06
C ALA A 315 -14.29 -1.54 -8.62
N ARG A 316 -14.60 -0.52 -7.83
CA ARG A 316 -15.34 0.68 -8.23
C ARG A 316 -14.59 1.94 -7.85
N ASN A 317 -14.91 3.03 -8.52
CA ASN A 317 -14.38 4.36 -8.25
C ASN A 317 -15.51 5.40 -8.41
N ARG A 318 -15.53 6.43 -7.55
CA ARG A 318 -16.58 7.47 -7.51
C ARG A 318 -16.05 8.88 -7.80
N ASP A 319 -14.88 8.97 -8.42
CA ASP A 319 -14.07 10.19 -8.44
C ASP A 319 -14.22 11.06 -9.70
N GLU A 320 -14.90 10.55 -10.74
CA GLU A 320 -15.18 11.29 -11.98
C GLU A 320 -16.68 11.70 -12.10
N GLY A 321 -17.08 12.67 -11.28
CA GLY A 321 -18.40 13.29 -11.38
C GLY A 321 -19.55 12.35 -10.99
N ILE A 322 -20.67 12.42 -11.71
CA ILE A 322 -21.94 11.80 -11.27
C ILE A 322 -22.07 10.29 -11.51
N TYR A 323 -21.09 9.64 -12.16
CA TYR A 323 -21.16 8.22 -12.48
C TYR A 323 -20.05 7.44 -11.78
N THR A 324 -20.42 6.36 -11.08
CA THR A 324 -19.44 5.39 -10.59
C THR A 324 -18.78 4.70 -11.80
N TRP A 325 -17.46 4.60 -11.79
CA TRP A 325 -16.68 3.79 -12.72
C TRP A 325 -16.40 2.43 -12.10
N TYR A 326 -16.29 1.40 -12.93
CA TYR A 326 -16.07 0.02 -12.50
C TYR A 326 -14.84 -0.55 -13.19
N GLN A 327 -13.95 -1.21 -12.43
CA GLN A 327 -12.83 -1.94 -12.97
C GLN A 327 -13.29 -3.36 -13.31
N LEU A 328 -13.13 -3.74 -14.57
CA LEU A 328 -13.59 -4.99 -15.14
C LEU A 328 -12.39 -5.90 -15.44
N ARG A 329 -12.51 -7.18 -15.11
CA ARG A 329 -11.59 -8.23 -15.57
C ARG A 329 -12.10 -8.80 -16.89
N VAL A 330 -11.31 -8.68 -17.94
CA VAL A 330 -11.72 -8.99 -19.32
C VAL A 330 -10.71 -9.93 -20.02
N PRO A 331 -11.14 -10.81 -20.92
CA PRO A 331 -10.21 -11.54 -21.78
C PRO A 331 -9.42 -10.59 -22.69
N ILE A 332 -8.13 -10.89 -22.88
CA ILE A 332 -7.28 -10.22 -23.87
C ILE A 332 -7.66 -10.72 -25.27
N GLY A 333 -7.75 -9.80 -26.23
CA GLY A 333 -7.73 -10.15 -27.65
C GLY A 333 -9.04 -10.69 -28.24
N GLN A 334 -10.22 -10.31 -27.71
CA GLN A 334 -11.45 -10.47 -28.49
C GLN A 334 -11.41 -9.55 -29.74
N PRO A 335 -11.45 -10.08 -30.97
CA PRO A 335 -11.71 -9.25 -32.16
C PRO A 335 -13.16 -8.75 -32.13
N LEU A 336 -13.52 -7.78 -32.97
CA LEU A 336 -14.93 -7.43 -33.19
C LEU A 336 -15.67 -8.37 -34.17
N ALA A 337 -15.00 -9.39 -34.71
CA ALA A 337 -15.57 -10.36 -35.63
C ALA A 337 -16.67 -11.22 -34.97
N THR A 338 -17.63 -11.66 -35.78
CA THR A 338 -18.59 -12.72 -35.43
C THR A 338 -17.86 -13.99 -34.99
N PRO A 339 -18.37 -14.74 -34.00
CA PRO A 339 -17.79 -16.03 -33.66
C PRO A 339 -17.89 -16.97 -34.87
N ASP A 340 -16.76 -17.52 -35.30
CA ASP A 340 -16.73 -18.57 -36.32
C ASP A 340 -17.30 -19.87 -35.71
N PRO A 341 -18.42 -20.41 -36.23
CA PRO A 341 -19.01 -21.64 -35.71
C PRO A 341 -18.15 -22.89 -35.97
N LEU A 342 -17.09 -22.80 -36.77
CA LEU A 342 -16.19 -23.91 -37.11
C LEU A 342 -14.94 -23.99 -36.21
N ALA A 343 -14.88 -23.21 -35.12
CA ALA A 343 -13.82 -23.27 -34.11
C ALA A 343 -13.89 -24.52 -33.20
N THR A 344 -14.18 -25.70 -33.77
CA THR A 344 -14.03 -27.01 -33.12
C THR A 344 -12.59 -27.23 -32.67
N ALA A 345 -12.41 -27.69 -31.43
CA ALA A 345 -11.09 -27.92 -30.85
C ALA A 345 -10.30 -28.99 -31.63
N ILE A 346 -9.07 -28.66 -32.05
CA ILE A 346 -8.15 -29.59 -32.70
C ILE A 346 -7.66 -30.61 -31.67
N PRO A 347 -7.92 -31.92 -31.83
CA PRO A 347 -7.46 -32.93 -30.88
C PRO A 347 -5.93 -32.94 -30.77
N GLY A 348 -5.41 -32.90 -29.55
CA GLY A 348 -3.96 -32.89 -29.27
C GLY A 348 -3.33 -31.50 -29.09
N VAL A 349 -4.05 -30.40 -29.41
CA VAL A 349 -3.61 -29.05 -29.04
C VAL A 349 -4.16 -28.72 -27.65
N ALA A 350 -3.29 -28.51 -26.66
CA ALA A 350 -3.70 -28.05 -25.35
C ALA A 350 -4.34 -26.65 -25.46
N PRO A 351 -5.49 -26.37 -24.82
CA PRO A 351 -6.15 -25.07 -24.91
C PRO A 351 -5.22 -24.00 -24.32
N VAL A 352 -4.88 -23.00 -25.15
CA VAL A 352 -4.07 -21.86 -24.72
C VAL A 352 -4.80 -21.15 -23.58
N ALA A 353 -4.13 -21.02 -22.42
CA ALA A 353 -4.72 -20.41 -21.24
C ALA A 353 -5.21 -19.00 -21.56
N GLN A 354 -6.52 -18.76 -21.41
CA GLN A 354 -7.13 -17.47 -21.73
C GLN A 354 -6.51 -16.39 -20.86
N GLN A 355 -5.76 -15.47 -21.49
CA GLN A 355 -5.15 -14.35 -20.78
C GLN A 355 -6.22 -13.29 -20.47
N PHE A 356 -6.08 -12.64 -19.32
CA PHE A 356 -6.98 -11.59 -18.85
C PHE A 356 -6.21 -10.31 -18.59
N THR A 357 -6.84 -9.17 -18.85
CA THR A 357 -6.39 -7.84 -18.43
C THR A 357 -7.48 -7.19 -17.57
N THR A 358 -7.13 -6.09 -16.89
CA THR A 358 -8.07 -5.27 -16.14
C THR A 358 -8.09 -3.85 -16.69
N GLY A 359 -9.24 -3.19 -16.56
CA GLY A 359 -9.38 -1.80 -16.96
C GLY A 359 -10.71 -1.22 -16.51
N TRP A 360 -10.85 0.09 -16.65
CA TRP A 360 -11.96 0.87 -16.14
C TRP A 360 -12.98 1.18 -17.23
N ALA A 361 -14.27 1.05 -16.90
CA ALA A 361 -15.38 1.40 -17.75
C ALA A 361 -16.43 2.23 -16.97
N SER A 362 -17.11 3.15 -17.67
CA SER A 362 -18.06 4.07 -17.03
C SER A 362 -19.38 3.37 -16.72
N GLY A 363 -19.81 3.38 -15.46
CA GLY A 363 -21.05 2.74 -14.99
C GLY A 363 -22.34 3.29 -15.61
N ARG A 364 -22.28 4.41 -16.33
CA ARG A 364 -23.39 4.93 -17.15
C ARG A 364 -23.92 3.90 -18.17
N TYR A 365 -23.07 2.96 -18.59
CA TYR A 365 -23.35 1.97 -19.65
C TYR A 365 -23.17 0.53 -19.17
N LEU A 366 -23.26 0.31 -17.85
CA LEU A 366 -23.11 -0.99 -17.21
C LEU A 366 -24.31 -1.29 -16.31
N GLN A 367 -24.91 -2.47 -16.46
CA GLN A 367 -25.91 -2.99 -15.54
C GLN A 367 -25.26 -4.05 -14.64
N LEU A 368 -25.36 -3.86 -13.32
CA LEU A 368 -24.79 -4.80 -12.34
C LEU A 368 -25.76 -5.92 -11.99
N SER A 369 -25.24 -7.11 -11.72
CA SER A 369 -26.00 -8.26 -11.20
C SER A 369 -26.14 -8.31 -9.67
N GLY A 370 -25.54 -7.35 -8.95
CA GLY A 370 -25.58 -7.27 -7.48
C GLY A 370 -25.39 -5.85 -6.95
N ASP A 371 -25.38 -5.68 -5.63
CA ASP A 371 -25.27 -4.37 -4.99
C ASP A 371 -23.93 -3.68 -5.30
N ALA A 372 -24.03 -2.50 -5.92
CA ALA A 372 -22.92 -1.60 -6.19
C ALA A 372 -22.07 -1.25 -4.94
N ASN A 373 -22.57 -1.46 -3.73
CA ASN A 373 -21.88 -1.15 -2.48
C ASN A 373 -21.02 -2.28 -1.90
N ALA A 374 -21.25 -3.53 -2.31
CA ALA A 374 -20.36 -4.65 -2.00
C ALA A 374 -19.03 -4.62 -2.81
N ILE A 375 -18.95 -3.79 -3.86
CA ILE A 375 -17.74 -3.66 -4.68
C ILE A 375 -16.70 -2.77 -3.94
N PRO A 376 -15.41 -3.17 -3.86
CA PRO A 376 -14.36 -2.36 -3.24
C PRO A 376 -14.20 -0.99 -3.87
N LEU A 377 -14.12 0.06 -3.05
CA LEU A 377 -13.79 1.41 -3.52
C LEU A 377 -12.27 1.55 -3.65
N GLN A 378 -11.79 1.83 -4.87
CA GLN A 378 -10.39 2.08 -5.18
C GLN A 378 -10.18 3.54 -5.55
N ALA A 379 -9.18 4.19 -4.93
CA ALA A 379 -8.79 5.57 -5.22
C ALA A 379 -8.16 5.72 -6.61
N THR A 380 -8.09 6.96 -7.13
CA THR A 380 -7.38 7.22 -8.40
C THR A 380 -5.89 7.38 -8.18
N ILE A 381 -5.07 7.04 -9.18
CA ILE A 381 -3.62 7.27 -9.15
C ILE A 381 -3.25 8.76 -8.93
N PHE A 382 -4.17 9.68 -9.23
CA PHE A 382 -3.95 11.12 -9.13
C PHE A 382 -3.94 11.67 -7.70
N ASP A 383 -4.53 10.98 -6.72
CA ASP A 383 -4.64 11.48 -5.34
C ASP A 383 -3.32 11.35 -4.53
N GLN A 384 -2.18 11.15 -5.22
CA GLN A 384 -0.82 11.10 -4.65
C GLN A 384 0.15 12.13 -5.28
N ILE A 385 -0.30 12.99 -6.20
CA ILE A 385 0.59 13.64 -7.19
C ILE A 385 0.89 15.13 -6.91
N ASP A 386 0.25 15.75 -5.93
CA ASP A 386 0.37 17.21 -5.69
C ASP A 386 1.82 17.68 -5.43
N GLY A 387 2.68 16.79 -4.91
CA GLY A 387 4.11 17.01 -4.68
C GLY A 387 5.04 16.79 -5.89
N ALA A 388 4.53 16.55 -7.10
CA ALA A 388 5.37 16.29 -8.28
C ALA A 388 6.41 17.40 -8.55
N ALA A 389 7.65 17.03 -8.86
CA ALA A 389 8.71 17.98 -9.16
C ALA A 389 8.32 18.92 -10.32
N ASP A 390 8.76 20.18 -10.23
CA ASP A 390 8.70 21.10 -11.35
C ASP A 390 9.84 20.76 -12.32
N VAL A 391 9.52 20.68 -13.61
CA VAL A 391 10.48 20.33 -14.68
C VAL A 391 10.88 21.54 -15.53
N GLY A 392 10.47 22.76 -15.15
CA GLY A 392 10.80 24.00 -15.87
C GLY A 392 10.04 24.19 -17.18
N VAL A 393 9.02 23.36 -17.43
CA VAL A 393 8.14 23.42 -18.60
C VAL A 393 6.90 24.23 -18.25
N LEU A 394 6.47 25.11 -19.17
CA LEU A 394 5.39 26.06 -18.95
C LEU A 394 4.20 25.75 -19.86
N ALA A 395 3.00 25.99 -19.33
CA ALA A 395 1.73 25.92 -20.04
C ALA A 395 1.11 27.32 -20.10
N ILE A 396 0.67 27.73 -21.30
CA ILE A 396 0.09 29.04 -21.59
C ILE A 396 -1.28 28.86 -22.24
N PRO A 397 -2.39 29.06 -21.50
CA PRO A 397 -3.75 28.97 -22.02
C PRO A 397 -4.03 29.97 -23.15
N ARG A 398 -4.64 29.48 -24.23
CA ARG A 398 -5.10 30.25 -25.40
C ARG A 398 -6.58 30.66 -25.30
N ALA A 399 -7.20 30.38 -24.16
CA ALA A 399 -8.54 30.80 -23.72
C ALA A 399 -8.55 30.84 -22.17
N PRO A 400 -9.59 31.36 -21.51
CA PRO A 400 -9.82 31.10 -20.08
C PRO A 400 -10.07 29.61 -19.84
N MET A 401 -9.39 29.00 -18.86
CA MET A 401 -9.38 27.55 -18.65
C MET A 401 -9.80 27.18 -17.24
N ASN A 402 -10.80 26.30 -17.14
CA ASN A 402 -11.20 25.69 -15.87
C ASN A 402 -10.08 24.75 -15.39
N LEU A 403 -9.42 25.07 -14.27
CA LEU A 403 -8.51 24.18 -13.56
C LEU A 403 -9.34 23.15 -12.79
N ARG A 404 -9.20 21.86 -13.11
CA ARG A 404 -10.05 20.79 -12.55
C ARG A 404 -9.29 19.87 -11.60
N ARG A 405 -9.98 19.29 -10.61
CA ARG A 405 -9.36 18.36 -9.64
C ARG A 405 -8.76 17.12 -10.30
N ARG A 406 -9.27 16.68 -11.46
CA ARG A 406 -8.81 15.50 -12.21
C ARG A 406 -8.93 15.73 -13.73
N PRO A 407 -8.26 14.94 -14.60
CA PRO A 407 -8.28 15.11 -16.06
C PRO A 407 -9.60 14.65 -16.71
N SER A 408 -10.68 15.37 -16.39
CA SER A 408 -12.01 15.19 -16.97
C SER A 408 -12.89 16.43 -16.78
N THR A 409 -13.65 16.79 -17.81
CA THR A 409 -14.62 17.90 -17.82
C THR A 409 -15.75 17.75 -16.78
N ARG A 410 -15.92 16.56 -16.21
CA ARG A 410 -16.96 16.24 -15.21
C ARG A 410 -16.53 16.46 -13.75
N THR A 411 -15.26 16.80 -13.52
CA THR A 411 -14.72 16.93 -12.16
C THR A 411 -14.73 18.38 -11.69
N GLN A 412 -14.70 18.57 -10.36
CA GLN A 412 -14.76 19.88 -9.70
C GLN A 412 -13.76 20.87 -10.31
N VAL A 413 -14.24 22.08 -10.57
CA VAL A 413 -13.39 23.24 -10.88
C VAL A 413 -12.81 23.77 -9.58
N LEU A 414 -11.49 23.87 -9.50
CA LEU A 414 -10.75 24.41 -8.37
C LEU A 414 -10.51 25.91 -8.53
N ALA A 415 -10.19 26.34 -9.75
CA ALA A 415 -9.93 27.73 -10.13
C ALA A 415 -10.18 27.93 -11.64
N GLU A 416 -10.10 29.17 -12.11
CA GLU A 416 -9.99 29.50 -13.53
C GLU A 416 -8.61 30.13 -13.82
N VAL A 417 -7.87 29.55 -14.75
CA VAL A 417 -6.60 30.10 -15.26
C VAL A 417 -6.94 31.07 -16.40
N PRO A 418 -6.51 32.34 -16.36
CA PRO A 418 -6.84 33.31 -17.39
C PRO A 418 -6.14 33.02 -18.72
N TRP A 419 -6.70 33.57 -19.79
CA TRP A 419 -6.04 33.61 -21.10
C TRP A 419 -4.66 34.27 -20.99
N GLY A 420 -3.62 33.63 -21.53
CA GLY A 420 -2.23 34.11 -21.45
C GLY A 420 -1.55 33.90 -20.09
N GLY A 421 -2.22 33.30 -19.11
CA GLY A 421 -1.63 33.04 -17.79
C GLY A 421 -0.57 31.95 -17.83
N VAL A 422 0.70 32.30 -17.66
CA VAL A 422 1.83 31.34 -17.61
C VAL A 422 1.76 30.52 -16.33
N VAL A 423 1.66 29.19 -16.44
CA VAL A 423 1.58 28.26 -15.31
C VAL A 423 2.55 27.08 -15.47
N PRO A 424 3.24 26.60 -14.41
CA PRO A 424 4.13 25.45 -14.52
C PRO A 424 3.39 24.15 -14.86
N LEU A 425 3.97 23.36 -15.75
CA LEU A 425 3.44 22.09 -16.26
C LEU A 425 4.19 20.90 -15.61
N ILE A 426 3.47 20.10 -14.82
CA ILE A 426 4.05 19.10 -13.90
C ILE A 426 3.63 17.66 -14.18
N GLY A 427 2.81 17.44 -15.21
CA GLY A 427 2.31 16.12 -15.65
C GLY A 427 1.36 16.24 -16.85
N ARG A 428 1.13 15.14 -17.58
CA ARG A 428 0.24 15.11 -18.75
C ARG A 428 -0.47 13.76 -18.90
N THR A 429 -1.66 13.73 -19.50
CA THR A 429 -2.27 12.48 -19.99
C THR A 429 -2.13 12.40 -21.51
N VAL A 430 -1.91 11.19 -22.05
CA VAL A 430 -1.82 10.94 -23.49
C VAL A 430 -2.98 10.06 -23.96
N GLN A 431 -3.69 10.50 -25.00
CA GLN A 431 -4.80 9.77 -25.62
C GLN A 431 -4.62 9.79 -27.15
N GLY A 432 -4.57 8.61 -27.78
CA GLY A 432 -4.42 8.50 -29.24
C GLY A 432 -3.03 8.89 -29.77
N GLY A 433 -2.04 9.09 -28.89
CA GLY A 433 -0.71 9.60 -29.22
C GLY A 433 -0.53 11.10 -28.92
N GLU A 434 -1.61 11.84 -28.66
CA GLU A 434 -1.58 13.27 -28.37
C GLU A 434 -1.80 13.56 -26.89
N ASN A 435 -1.27 14.70 -26.41
CA ASN A 435 -1.56 15.20 -25.07
C ASN A 435 -3.03 15.61 -24.97
N PHE A 436 -3.74 15.13 -23.94
CA PHE A 436 -5.19 15.35 -23.79
C PHE A 436 -5.53 16.22 -22.57
N TRP A 437 -4.81 16.05 -21.46
CA TRP A 437 -4.86 16.94 -20.29
C TRP A 437 -3.45 17.27 -19.80
N LEU A 438 -3.30 18.46 -19.21
CA LEU A 438 -2.05 18.97 -18.66
C LEU A 438 -2.27 19.30 -17.18
N GLN A 439 -1.43 18.77 -16.30
CA GLN A 439 -1.44 19.03 -14.86
C GLN A 439 -0.58 20.26 -14.58
N VAL A 440 -1.16 21.29 -13.96
CA VAL A 440 -0.51 22.58 -13.75
C VAL A 440 -0.67 23.09 -12.32
N ARG A 441 0.23 24.00 -11.91
CA ARG A 441 0.17 24.75 -10.65
C ARG A 441 -0.41 26.15 -10.86
N TYR A 442 -1.44 26.52 -10.12
CA TYR A 442 -2.04 27.86 -10.19
C TYR A 442 -2.75 28.23 -8.88
N ASN A 443 -2.43 29.40 -8.32
CA ASN A 443 -3.04 29.95 -7.08
C ASN A 443 -3.16 28.92 -5.94
N ASN A 444 -2.05 28.25 -5.62
CA ASN A 444 -1.92 27.16 -4.62
C ASN A 444 -2.71 25.88 -4.92
N PHE A 445 -3.44 25.79 -6.03
CA PHE A 445 -4.03 24.55 -6.50
C PHE A 445 -3.10 23.81 -7.46
N VAL A 446 -3.05 22.48 -7.31
CA VAL A 446 -2.66 21.56 -8.37
C VAL A 446 -3.93 21.08 -9.05
N GLY A 447 -3.95 21.05 -10.38
CA GLY A 447 -5.12 20.59 -11.13
C GLY A 447 -4.85 20.45 -12.62
N TRP A 448 -5.89 20.14 -13.37
CA TRP A 448 -5.81 19.74 -14.77
C TRP A 448 -6.54 20.71 -15.69
N ILE A 449 -5.87 21.14 -16.76
CA ILE A 449 -6.44 21.92 -17.86
C ILE A 449 -6.42 21.11 -19.16
N TYR A 450 -7.37 21.37 -20.06
CA TYR A 450 -7.56 20.61 -21.30
C TYR A 450 -6.53 21.00 -22.37
N ALA A 451 -5.71 20.04 -22.82
CA ALA A 451 -4.48 20.32 -23.56
C ALA A 451 -4.66 21.07 -24.91
N PRO A 452 -5.68 20.81 -25.74
CA PRO A 452 -5.79 21.43 -27.08
C PRO A 452 -5.95 22.97 -27.12
N PHE A 453 -6.19 23.61 -25.97
CA PHE A 453 -6.25 25.09 -25.86
C PHE A 453 -5.04 25.67 -25.13
N VAL A 454 -3.90 24.97 -25.10
CA VAL A 454 -2.69 25.37 -24.36
C VAL A 454 -1.47 25.33 -25.28
N SER A 455 -0.70 26.43 -25.32
CA SER A 455 0.67 26.40 -25.84
C SER A 455 1.61 25.88 -24.76
N ILE A 456 2.59 25.06 -25.14
CA ILE A 456 3.62 24.55 -24.22
C ILE A 456 4.96 25.20 -24.59
N GLU A 457 5.72 25.60 -23.59
CA GLU A 457 7.07 26.18 -23.72
C GLU A 457 8.05 25.35 -22.85
N GLY A 458 9.14 24.88 -23.47
CA GLY A 458 10.03 23.87 -22.89
C GLY A 458 9.84 22.47 -23.48
N ASP A 459 10.58 21.49 -22.96
CA ASP A 459 10.53 20.10 -23.43
C ASP A 459 9.31 19.36 -22.87
N VAL A 460 8.31 19.10 -23.72
CA VAL A 460 7.09 18.38 -23.32
C VAL A 460 7.33 16.90 -23.00
N ASP A 461 8.43 16.30 -23.47
CA ASP A 461 8.74 14.90 -23.19
C ASP A 461 9.46 14.70 -21.85
N ALA A 462 10.07 15.75 -21.30
CA ALA A 462 10.44 15.82 -19.89
C ALA A 462 9.23 15.88 -18.94
N VAL A 463 8.02 16.23 -19.44
CA VAL A 463 6.78 16.21 -18.64
C VAL A 463 6.27 14.78 -18.50
N PRO A 464 6.16 14.23 -17.27
CA PRO A 464 5.78 12.84 -17.07
C PRO A 464 4.33 12.55 -17.47
N ILE A 465 4.15 11.47 -18.23
CA ILE A 465 2.84 10.92 -18.57
C ILE A 465 2.29 10.19 -17.34
N ARG A 466 1.04 10.49 -16.92
CA ARG A 466 0.38 9.93 -15.74
C ARG A 466 -1.13 9.68 -15.97
#